data_AF-A0A7C2VL35-F1
#
_entry.id   AF-A0A7C2VL35-F1
#
_cell.length_a   1.000
_cell.length_b   1.000
_cell.length_c   1.000
_cell.angle_alpha   90.00
_cell.angle_beta   90.00
_cell.angle_gamma   90.00
#
_symmetry.space_group_name_H-M   'P 1'
#
loop_
_entity.id
_entity.type
_entity.pdbx_description
1 polymer ?
#
loop_
_entity_poly.entity_id
_entity_poly.type
_entity_poly.pdbx_seq_one_letter_code
_entity_poly.pdbx_strand_id
1 'polypeptide(L)'
;MAGTFLNIFRPFIRFMPEVKAPDRRVSFREKLIWTGVVLILYLIMANIPLYGIPRGQGFDYLYFLRVILASSRGTLMELCIGPIVTAGLVMQLLAGSKLIDVDLSNPEDRSLFTGAQKVLAVLMTMVEAGVYIFAKAYGDLTIYQAALVFLQLTTAGIVLILMDEMLQKGWGLGSGVSLFIAANVAGQILWLSLNPNTSPYDYLGVGALVALVQVLTFPYWPAASMFLQVLYSYPPDQRLSVECLTSATQAASYMLYYMAFYPYTGVYYVFFRSHNQPSMMGVIGTIIVFLVVVYVESVRVEIPLQYARFRGFRGRYPIKFLYTSNIPVILAQAVIANILLVSQVLWSNVGYVPFSQLIPLLGAIWPDIDVTQLQPLASLGWNYNSLVNIIGQFIPSTPNMSQLTPVGGIAYYFSTPYGLDNVFKDPGRARIYLIIFSTFFAALSYIWIDV
;
A
#
# COMPACT_ATOMS: atom_id res chain seq x y z
N MET A 1 -18.28 -14.67 -32.31
CA MET A 1 -17.33 -13.52 -32.36
C MET A 1 -16.52 -13.36 -31.06
N ALA A 2 -16.53 -14.36 -30.15
CA ALA A 2 -15.71 -14.45 -28.94
C ALA A 2 -14.19 -14.37 -29.16
N GLY A 3 -13.69 -14.96 -30.25
CA GLY A 3 -12.24 -15.05 -30.51
C GLY A 3 -11.56 -13.73 -30.93
N THR A 4 -12.26 -12.73 -31.48
CA THR A 4 -11.59 -11.60 -32.14
C THR A 4 -10.75 -10.74 -31.19
N PHE A 5 -11.27 -10.45 -29.99
CA PHE A 5 -10.54 -9.62 -29.02
C PHE A 5 -9.35 -10.37 -28.39
N LEU A 6 -9.54 -11.63 -27.99
CA LEU A 6 -8.46 -12.46 -27.45
C LEU A 6 -7.38 -12.77 -28.50
N ASN A 7 -7.76 -12.84 -29.78
CA ASN A 7 -6.83 -13.04 -30.88
C ASN A 7 -5.87 -11.87 -31.11
N ILE A 8 -6.20 -10.65 -30.65
CA ILE A 8 -5.28 -9.50 -30.66
C ILE A 8 -4.05 -9.78 -29.80
N PHE A 9 -4.21 -10.56 -28.71
CA PHE A 9 -3.13 -10.87 -27.78
C PHE A 9 -2.27 -12.07 -28.22
N ARG A 10 -2.74 -12.92 -29.16
CA ARG A 10 -1.98 -14.09 -29.68
C ARG A 10 -0.52 -13.77 -30.06
N PRO A 11 -0.19 -12.71 -30.83
CA PRO A 11 1.20 -12.42 -31.17
C PRO A 11 2.05 -12.11 -29.93
N PHE A 12 1.49 -11.42 -28.94
CA PHE A 12 2.19 -11.06 -27.71
C PHE A 12 2.37 -12.24 -26.77
N ILE A 13 1.37 -13.13 -26.67
CA ILE A 13 1.42 -14.34 -25.85
C ILE A 13 2.63 -15.22 -26.25
N ARG A 14 2.95 -15.29 -27.54
CA ARG A 14 4.08 -16.10 -28.04
C ARG A 14 5.46 -15.63 -27.55
N PHE A 15 5.62 -14.33 -27.26
CA PHE A 15 6.89 -13.77 -26.79
C PHE A 15 7.02 -13.79 -25.27
N MET A 16 5.94 -14.09 -24.55
CA MET A 16 5.99 -14.08 -23.09
C MET A 16 6.67 -15.33 -22.53
N PRO A 17 7.56 -15.20 -21.54
CA PRO A 17 8.15 -16.35 -20.87
C PRO A 17 7.08 -17.07 -20.06
N GLU A 18 6.83 -18.37 -20.25
CA GLU A 18 5.79 -19.13 -19.55
C GLU A 18 6.38 -20.21 -18.64
N VAL A 19 5.82 -20.40 -17.43
CA VAL A 19 6.26 -21.47 -16.53
C VAL A 19 5.57 -22.77 -16.92
N LYS A 20 6.31 -23.85 -17.16
CA LYS A 20 5.70 -25.15 -17.51
C LYS A 20 4.90 -25.70 -16.33
N ALA A 21 3.67 -26.17 -16.60
CA ALA A 21 2.89 -26.92 -15.62
C ALA A 21 3.58 -28.27 -15.29
N PRO A 22 3.47 -28.80 -14.06
CA PRO A 22 4.14 -30.03 -13.68
C PRO A 22 3.57 -31.23 -14.44
N ASP A 23 4.44 -32.02 -15.08
CA ASP A 23 4.04 -33.22 -15.85
C ASP A 23 3.49 -34.34 -14.94
N ARG A 24 3.79 -34.27 -13.64
CA ARG A 24 3.36 -35.23 -12.60
C ARG A 24 2.61 -34.52 -11.48
N ARG A 25 1.81 -35.26 -10.72
CA ARG A 25 1.22 -34.75 -9.49
C ARG A 25 2.34 -34.48 -8.46
N VAL A 26 2.56 -33.21 -8.15
CA VAL A 26 3.58 -32.75 -7.20
C VAL A 26 3.15 -33.13 -5.79
N SER A 27 4.06 -33.72 -5.01
CA SER A 27 3.79 -34.11 -3.62
C SER A 27 3.61 -32.88 -2.72
N PHE A 28 2.87 -33.02 -1.60
CA PHE A 28 2.64 -31.89 -0.68
C PHE A 28 3.95 -31.29 -0.14
N ARG A 29 4.95 -32.13 0.18
CA ARG A 29 6.26 -31.66 0.66
C ARG A 29 7.00 -30.84 -0.40
N GLU A 30 6.99 -31.30 -1.64
CA GLU A 30 7.61 -30.57 -2.76
C GLU A 30 6.89 -29.23 -2.98
N LYS A 31 5.56 -29.20 -2.91
CA LYS A 31 4.79 -27.94 -2.96
C LYS A 31 5.17 -26.96 -1.85
N LEU A 32 5.31 -27.46 -0.62
CA LEU A 32 5.71 -26.64 0.52
C LEU A 32 7.10 -26.04 0.32
N ILE A 33 8.06 -26.82 -0.19
CA ILE A 33 9.43 -26.35 -0.46
C ILE A 33 9.41 -25.24 -1.52
N TRP A 34 8.75 -25.45 -2.65
CA TRP A 34 8.65 -24.42 -3.70
C TRP A 34 7.97 -23.15 -3.22
N THR A 35 6.90 -23.29 -2.42
CA THR A 35 6.23 -22.15 -1.79
C THR A 35 7.18 -21.38 -0.87
N GLY A 36 7.98 -22.09 -0.06
CA GLY A 36 8.99 -21.49 0.81
C GLY A 36 10.11 -20.79 0.03
N VAL A 37 10.60 -21.38 -1.06
CA VAL A 37 11.62 -20.77 -1.92
C VAL A 37 11.10 -19.46 -2.53
N VAL A 38 9.88 -19.45 -3.06
CA VAL A 38 9.24 -18.24 -3.60
C VAL A 38 9.07 -17.17 -2.53
N LEU A 39 8.64 -17.56 -1.33
CA LEU A 39 8.48 -16.63 -0.21
C LEU A 39 9.81 -15.99 0.19
N ILE A 40 10.89 -16.78 0.28
CA ILE A 40 12.22 -16.27 0.60
C ILE A 40 12.69 -15.28 -0.48
N LEU A 41 12.51 -15.63 -1.75
CA LEU A 41 12.90 -14.77 -2.87
C LEU A 41 12.11 -13.45 -2.85
N TYR A 42 10.80 -13.51 -2.60
CA TYR A 42 9.95 -12.33 -2.39
C TYR A 42 10.46 -11.45 -1.24
N LEU A 43 10.78 -12.03 -0.08
CA LEU A 43 11.26 -11.28 1.08
C LEU A 43 12.63 -10.64 0.83
N ILE A 44 13.52 -11.30 0.10
CA ILE A 44 14.81 -10.74 -0.31
C ILE A 44 14.57 -9.53 -1.22
N MET A 45 13.75 -9.68 -2.26
CA MET A 45 13.42 -8.58 -3.17
C MET A 45 12.77 -7.40 -2.44
N ALA A 46 11.93 -7.67 -1.43
CA ALA A 46 11.25 -6.65 -0.63
C ALA A 46 12.18 -5.85 0.29
N ASN A 47 13.43 -6.27 0.47
CA ASN A 47 14.42 -5.58 1.30
C ASN A 47 15.60 -5.01 0.49
N ILE A 48 15.75 -5.37 -0.79
CA ILE A 48 16.79 -4.81 -1.64
C ILE A 48 16.36 -3.43 -2.15
N PRO A 49 17.07 -2.35 -1.81
CA PRO A 49 16.75 -1.01 -2.28
C PRO A 49 17.08 -0.86 -3.77
N LEU A 50 16.29 -0.03 -4.45
CA LEU A 50 16.53 0.32 -5.86
C LEU A 50 17.82 1.11 -6.01
N TYR A 51 18.57 0.79 -7.07
CA TYR A 51 19.77 1.54 -7.42
C TYR A 51 19.41 2.84 -8.15
N GLY A 52 20.07 3.94 -7.79
CA GLY A 52 19.94 5.23 -8.47
C GLY A 52 18.94 6.21 -7.83
N ILE A 53 18.44 5.94 -6.62
CA ILE A 53 17.46 6.77 -5.91
C ILE A 53 18.09 7.46 -4.69
N PRO A 54 17.98 8.79 -4.53
CA PRO A 54 18.41 9.48 -3.31
C PRO A 54 17.60 8.99 -2.10
N ARG A 55 18.29 8.54 -1.05
CA ARG A 55 17.63 8.06 0.17
C ARG A 55 16.96 9.21 0.91
N GLY A 56 15.67 9.05 1.22
CA GLY A 56 14.90 10.03 2.01
C GLY A 56 14.30 11.20 1.22
N GLN A 57 14.38 11.21 -0.11
CA GLN A 57 13.73 12.20 -0.97
C GLN A 57 12.52 11.61 -1.70
N GLY A 58 11.53 12.47 -2.00
CA GLY A 58 10.31 12.13 -2.75
C GLY A 58 9.08 11.82 -1.89
N PHE A 59 7.93 11.73 -2.55
CA PHE A 59 6.63 11.49 -1.92
C PHE A 59 6.26 10.00 -1.91
N ASP A 60 5.73 9.53 -0.78
CA ASP A 60 5.09 8.23 -0.65
C ASP A 60 3.61 8.35 -1.02
N TYR A 61 3.31 8.06 -2.28
CA TYR A 61 1.96 8.14 -2.82
C TYR A 61 1.02 7.07 -2.21
N LEU A 62 1.52 5.83 -2.05
CA LEU A 62 0.70 4.68 -1.68
C LEU A 62 0.81 4.26 -0.21
N TYR A 63 1.26 5.13 0.70
CA TYR A 63 1.57 4.76 2.09
C TYR A 63 0.56 3.79 2.74
N PHE A 64 -0.74 4.05 2.58
CA PHE A 64 -1.81 3.25 3.17
C PHE A 64 -2.17 1.98 2.41
N LEU A 65 -1.88 1.94 1.11
CA LEU A 65 -2.25 0.85 0.21
C LEU A 65 -1.10 -0.14 0.02
N ARG A 66 0.12 0.25 0.41
CA ARG A 66 1.30 -0.61 0.43
C ARG A 66 1.07 -1.92 1.15
N VAL A 67 0.37 -1.89 2.28
CA VAL A 67 0.09 -3.10 3.08
C VAL A 67 -0.75 -4.10 2.26
N ILE A 68 -1.76 -3.63 1.53
CA ILE A 68 -2.67 -4.48 0.76
C ILE A 68 -2.03 -4.91 -0.57
N LEU A 69 -1.28 -4.01 -1.20
CA LEU A 69 -0.54 -4.28 -2.42
C LEU A 69 0.80 -4.99 -2.16
N ALA A 70 1.08 -5.37 -0.91
CA ALA A 70 2.31 -6.02 -0.50
C ALA A 70 3.61 -5.30 -0.95
N SER A 71 3.57 -3.96 -1.02
CA SER A 71 4.61 -3.10 -1.58
C SER A 71 5.53 -2.52 -0.51
N SER A 72 6.82 -2.41 -0.83
CA SER A 72 7.85 -1.81 0.03
C SER A 72 8.53 -0.65 -0.68
N ARG A 73 8.47 0.56 -0.08
CA ARG A 73 8.99 1.79 -0.69
C ARG A 73 10.50 1.73 -0.94
N GLY A 74 10.91 2.15 -2.12
CA GLY A 74 12.30 2.27 -2.55
C GLY A 74 12.99 0.93 -2.77
N THR A 75 12.22 -0.16 -2.93
CA THR A 75 12.75 -1.51 -3.13
C THR A 75 12.34 -2.08 -4.48
N LEU A 76 12.88 -3.25 -4.85
CA LEU A 76 12.46 -3.95 -6.07
C LEU A 76 10.96 -4.28 -6.08
N MET A 77 10.31 -4.25 -4.91
CA MET A 77 8.90 -4.57 -4.71
C MET A 77 8.02 -3.30 -4.60
N GLU A 78 8.41 -2.19 -5.24
CA GLU A 78 7.59 -0.96 -5.22
C GLU A 78 6.20 -1.20 -5.83
N LEU A 79 6.14 -1.79 -7.02
CA LEU A 79 4.89 -2.05 -7.76
C LEU A 79 4.13 -3.27 -7.19
N CYS A 80 4.91 -4.28 -6.77
CA CYS A 80 4.44 -5.54 -6.20
C CYS A 80 3.27 -6.18 -6.98
N ILE A 81 2.16 -6.53 -6.31
CA ILE A 81 1.02 -7.24 -6.91
C ILE A 81 0.05 -6.30 -7.64
N GLY A 82 0.25 -4.97 -7.56
CA GLY A 82 -0.65 -3.96 -8.15
C GLY A 82 -0.95 -4.23 -9.63
N PRO A 83 0.07 -4.36 -10.49
CA PRO A 83 -0.15 -4.65 -11.91
C PRO A 83 -0.89 -5.97 -12.17
N ILE A 84 -0.62 -7.01 -11.36
CA ILE A 84 -1.21 -8.35 -11.53
C ILE A 84 -2.71 -8.31 -11.20
N VAL A 85 -3.04 -7.72 -10.05
CA VAL A 85 -4.44 -7.63 -9.60
C VAL A 85 -5.23 -6.70 -10.51
N THR A 86 -4.63 -5.59 -10.95
CA THR A 86 -5.29 -4.66 -11.88
C THR A 86 -5.56 -5.32 -13.23
N ALA A 87 -4.60 -6.08 -13.75
CA ALA A 87 -4.80 -6.81 -14.99
C ALA A 87 -5.84 -7.92 -14.89
N GLY A 88 -5.81 -8.66 -13.78
CA GLY A 88 -6.83 -9.66 -13.45
C GLY A 88 -8.23 -9.04 -13.40
N LEU A 89 -8.37 -7.93 -12.68
CA LEU A 89 -9.63 -7.20 -12.53
C LEU A 89 -10.17 -6.70 -13.87
N VAL A 90 -9.33 -6.06 -14.70
CA VAL A 90 -9.76 -5.56 -16.02
C VAL A 90 -10.30 -6.71 -16.86
N MET A 91 -9.58 -7.83 -16.94
CA MET A 91 -10.03 -8.98 -17.71
C MET A 91 -11.29 -9.64 -17.14
N GLN A 92 -11.42 -9.71 -15.81
CA GLN A 92 -12.60 -10.26 -15.13
C GLN A 92 -13.82 -9.37 -15.30
N LEU A 93 -13.67 -8.04 -15.22
CA LEU A 93 -14.76 -7.10 -15.49
C LEU A 93 -15.23 -7.18 -16.93
N LEU A 94 -14.31 -7.31 -17.90
CA LEU A 94 -14.66 -7.43 -19.31
C LEU A 94 -15.41 -8.75 -19.61
N ALA A 95 -14.99 -9.86 -18.98
CA ALA A 95 -15.69 -11.13 -19.09
C ALA A 95 -17.05 -11.12 -18.36
N GLY A 96 -17.10 -10.65 -17.11
CA GLY A 96 -18.31 -10.62 -16.28
C GLY A 96 -19.38 -9.66 -16.78
N SER A 97 -18.99 -8.53 -17.37
CA SER A 97 -19.92 -7.60 -18.05
C SER A 97 -20.41 -8.10 -19.41
N LYS A 98 -19.96 -9.28 -19.86
CA LYS A 98 -20.23 -9.86 -21.17
C LYS A 98 -19.80 -8.95 -22.34
N LEU A 99 -18.87 -8.03 -22.10
CA LEU A 99 -18.23 -7.23 -23.15
C LEU A 99 -17.29 -8.10 -24.00
N ILE A 100 -16.70 -9.12 -23.39
CA ILE A 100 -15.98 -10.19 -24.08
C ILE A 100 -16.67 -11.51 -23.75
N ASP A 101 -17.11 -12.22 -24.79
CA ASP A 101 -17.65 -13.56 -24.67
C ASP A 101 -16.49 -14.56 -24.58
N VAL A 102 -16.28 -15.18 -23.41
CA VAL A 102 -15.20 -16.14 -23.16
C VAL A 102 -15.80 -17.38 -22.52
N ASP A 103 -15.67 -18.52 -23.18
CA ASP A 103 -16.09 -19.80 -22.60
C ASP A 103 -14.94 -20.43 -21.83
N LEU A 104 -14.95 -20.29 -20.49
CA LEU A 104 -13.94 -20.88 -19.61
C LEU A 104 -14.00 -22.42 -19.56
N SER A 105 -15.05 -23.03 -20.13
CA SER A 105 -15.16 -24.48 -20.31
C SER A 105 -14.25 -24.97 -21.43
N ASN A 106 -13.99 -24.13 -22.43
CA ASN A 106 -13.09 -24.43 -23.54
C ASN A 106 -11.63 -24.22 -23.11
N PRO A 107 -10.75 -25.26 -23.20
CA PRO A 107 -9.34 -25.13 -22.85
C PRO A 107 -8.59 -24.05 -23.65
N GLU A 108 -8.92 -23.84 -24.93
CA GLU A 108 -8.24 -22.84 -25.76
C GLU A 108 -8.55 -21.42 -25.26
N ASP A 109 -9.82 -21.10 -25.04
CA ASP A 109 -10.26 -19.79 -24.56
C ASP A 109 -9.75 -19.50 -23.14
N ARG A 110 -9.72 -20.52 -22.28
CA ARG A 110 -9.10 -20.41 -20.94
C ARG A 110 -7.61 -20.08 -21.01
N SER A 111 -6.88 -20.72 -21.93
CA SER A 111 -5.45 -20.46 -22.13
C SER A 111 -5.20 -19.05 -22.68
N LEU A 112 -6.02 -18.59 -23.62
CA LEU A 112 -5.97 -17.25 -24.20
C LEU A 112 -6.30 -16.18 -23.17
N PHE A 113 -7.32 -16.41 -22.33
CA PHE A 113 -7.70 -15.50 -21.25
C PHE A 113 -6.56 -15.34 -20.23
N THR A 114 -5.97 -16.45 -19.79
CA THR A 114 -4.83 -16.45 -18.86
C THR A 114 -3.60 -15.78 -19.49
N GLY A 115 -3.32 -16.06 -20.76
CA GLY A 115 -2.24 -15.43 -21.52
C GLY A 115 -2.46 -13.92 -21.67
N ALA A 116 -3.66 -13.48 -22.01
CA ALA A 116 -4.02 -12.07 -22.14
C ALA A 116 -3.92 -11.32 -20.80
N GLN A 117 -4.40 -11.91 -19.70
CA GLN A 117 -4.25 -11.36 -18.34
C GLN A 117 -2.78 -11.08 -18.02
N LYS A 118 -1.89 -12.00 -18.39
CA LYS A 118 -0.47 -11.84 -18.14
C LYS A 118 0.20 -10.81 -19.06
N VAL A 119 -0.16 -10.75 -20.35
CA VAL A 119 0.32 -9.68 -21.25
C VAL A 119 -0.08 -8.33 -20.67
N LEU A 120 -1.33 -8.22 -20.22
CA LEU A 120 -1.84 -6.99 -19.63
C LEU A 120 -1.15 -6.67 -18.30
N ALA A 121 -0.82 -7.66 -17.47
CA ALA A 121 -0.06 -7.45 -16.23
C ALA A 121 1.36 -6.90 -16.49
N VAL A 122 2.07 -7.42 -17.51
CA VAL A 122 3.38 -6.90 -17.92
C VAL A 122 3.26 -5.48 -18.46
N LEU A 123 2.24 -5.21 -19.29
CA LEU A 123 1.96 -3.86 -19.78
C LEU A 123 1.66 -2.89 -18.64
N MET A 124 0.81 -3.27 -17.69
CA MET A 124 0.51 -2.47 -16.50
C MET A 124 1.75 -2.23 -15.65
N THR A 125 2.64 -3.22 -15.52
CA THR A 125 3.91 -3.06 -14.80
C THR A 125 4.77 -1.96 -15.43
N MET A 126 4.89 -1.95 -16.76
CA MET A 126 5.65 -0.92 -17.48
C MET A 126 4.97 0.46 -17.35
N VAL A 127 3.64 0.52 -17.50
CA VAL A 127 2.90 1.77 -17.38
C VAL A 127 3.04 2.35 -15.97
N GLU A 128 2.81 1.55 -14.93
CA GLU A 128 2.92 2.00 -13.55
C GLU A 128 4.36 2.41 -13.22
N ALA A 129 5.38 1.65 -13.63
CA ALA A 129 6.79 2.04 -13.45
C ALA A 129 7.07 3.42 -14.08
N GLY A 130 6.55 3.67 -15.28
CA GLY A 130 6.65 4.95 -15.97
C GLY A 130 5.93 6.07 -15.21
N VAL A 131 4.71 5.81 -14.74
CA VAL A 131 3.90 6.76 -13.96
C VAL A 131 4.61 7.14 -12.65
N TYR A 132 5.23 6.20 -11.94
CA TYR A 132 5.98 6.49 -10.71
C TYR A 132 7.18 7.41 -10.93
N ILE A 133 7.89 7.19 -12.04
CA ILE A 133 9.05 8.01 -12.42
C ILE A 133 8.59 9.40 -12.87
N PHE A 134 7.56 9.48 -13.72
CA PHE A 134 6.93 10.73 -14.14
C PHE A 134 6.40 11.50 -12.93
N ALA A 135 5.88 10.79 -11.93
CA ALA A 135 5.36 11.35 -10.71
C ALA A 135 6.42 11.93 -9.76
N LYS A 136 7.71 11.84 -10.09
CA LYS A 136 8.81 12.22 -9.20
C LYS A 136 8.69 11.56 -7.81
N ALA A 137 8.16 10.33 -7.74
CA ALA A 137 7.99 9.57 -6.49
C ALA A 137 9.30 9.39 -5.71
N TYR A 138 10.41 9.41 -6.45
CA TYR A 138 11.77 9.20 -5.97
C TYR A 138 12.59 10.50 -5.90
N GLY A 139 11.96 11.66 -6.13
CA GLY A 139 12.63 12.95 -6.31
C GLY A 139 13.00 13.22 -7.78
N ASP A 140 13.79 14.28 -8.00
CA ASP A 140 14.29 14.63 -9.32
C ASP A 140 15.41 13.66 -9.74
N LEU A 141 15.07 12.74 -10.63
CA LEU A 141 16.01 11.78 -11.20
C LEU A 141 16.57 12.31 -12.52
N THR A 142 17.85 12.06 -12.76
CA THR A 142 18.43 12.22 -14.11
C THR A 142 17.83 11.20 -15.07
N ILE A 143 17.83 11.48 -16.38
CA ILE A 143 17.27 10.57 -17.38
C ILE A 143 17.91 9.17 -17.34
N TYR A 144 19.21 9.09 -17.02
CA TYR A 144 19.92 7.82 -16.85
C TYR A 144 19.45 7.05 -15.61
N GLN A 145 19.27 7.73 -14.47
CA GLN A 145 18.73 7.12 -13.26
C GLN A 145 17.28 6.66 -13.46
N ALA A 146 16.46 7.49 -14.12
CA ALA A 146 15.09 7.16 -14.48
C ALA A 146 15.02 5.89 -15.35
N ALA A 147 15.84 5.79 -16.40
CA ALA A 147 15.90 4.60 -17.24
C ALA A 147 16.34 3.34 -16.48
N LEU A 148 17.33 3.47 -15.57
CA LEU A 148 17.79 2.35 -14.73
C LEU A 148 16.73 1.89 -13.73
N VAL A 149 16.01 2.82 -13.10
CA VAL A 149 14.91 2.48 -12.17
C VAL A 149 13.75 1.83 -12.94
N PHE A 150 13.41 2.34 -14.13
CA PHE A 150 12.37 1.75 -14.98
C PHE A 150 12.68 0.30 -15.33
N LEU A 151 13.92 0.01 -15.74
CA LEU A 151 14.35 -1.34 -16.09
C LEU A 151 14.32 -2.26 -14.86
N GLN A 152 14.86 -1.81 -13.72
CA GLN A 152 14.84 -2.58 -12.46
C GLN A 152 13.41 -2.95 -12.03
N LEU A 153 12.48 -1.99 -12.03
CA LEU A 153 11.09 -2.20 -11.64
C LEU A 153 10.36 -3.13 -12.61
N THR A 154 10.57 -2.95 -13.92
CA THR A 154 9.95 -3.81 -14.94
C THR A 154 10.45 -5.24 -14.83
N THR A 155 11.77 -5.45 -14.67
CA THR A 155 12.35 -6.78 -14.49
C THR A 155 11.88 -7.43 -13.19
N ALA A 156 11.84 -6.69 -12.08
CA ALA A 156 11.33 -7.20 -10.81
C ALA A 156 9.85 -7.61 -10.90
N GLY A 157 9.02 -6.80 -11.57
CA GLY A 157 7.61 -7.11 -11.80
C GLY A 157 7.41 -8.35 -12.67
N ILE A 158 8.21 -8.55 -13.72
CA ILE A 158 8.17 -9.78 -14.54
C ILE A 158 8.53 -11.01 -13.70
N VAL A 159 9.57 -10.94 -12.86
CA VAL A 159 9.94 -12.04 -11.95
C VAL A 159 8.78 -12.37 -11.00
N LEU A 160 8.12 -11.34 -10.46
CA LEU A 160 6.96 -11.51 -9.58
C LEU A 160 5.79 -12.21 -10.28
N ILE A 161 5.46 -11.79 -11.51
CA ILE A 161 4.44 -12.44 -12.35
C ILE A 161 4.76 -13.92 -12.57
N LEU A 162 6.02 -14.25 -12.86
CA LEU A 162 6.45 -15.64 -13.08
C LEU A 162 6.39 -16.48 -11.80
N MET A 163 6.74 -15.91 -10.65
CA MET A 163 6.61 -16.59 -9.35
C MET A 163 5.14 -16.89 -9.03
N ASP A 164 4.25 -15.93 -9.24
CA ASP A 164 2.81 -16.13 -9.02
C ASP A 164 2.25 -17.22 -9.96
N GLU A 165 2.61 -17.19 -11.24
CA GLU A 165 2.22 -18.21 -12.21
C GLU A 165 2.73 -19.61 -11.83
N MET A 166 3.98 -19.71 -11.37
CA MET A 166 4.57 -20.98 -10.93
C MET A 166 3.73 -21.59 -9.79
N LEU A 167 3.36 -20.79 -8.78
CA LEU A 167 2.53 -21.25 -7.68
C LEU A 167 1.13 -21.67 -8.16
N GLN A 168 0.49 -20.84 -9.01
CA GLN A 168 -0.86 -21.11 -9.55
C GLN A 168 -0.93 -22.36 -10.44
N LYS A 169 0.14 -22.69 -11.19
CA LYS A 169 0.22 -23.91 -12.01
C LYS A 169 0.38 -25.20 -11.20
N GLY A 170 0.47 -25.10 -9.88
CA GLY A 170 0.43 -26.24 -8.97
C GLY A 170 1.79 -26.70 -8.46
N TRP A 171 2.87 -25.95 -8.73
CA TRP A 171 4.16 -26.14 -8.06
C TRP A 171 4.10 -25.74 -6.58
N GLY A 172 3.21 -24.83 -6.21
CA GLY A 172 3.06 -24.32 -4.84
C GLY A 172 1.73 -24.66 -4.16
N LEU A 173 1.58 -24.12 -2.96
CA LEU A 173 0.34 -24.12 -2.19
C LEU A 173 -0.41 -22.81 -2.42
N GLY A 174 -1.55 -22.88 -3.10
CA GLY A 174 -2.43 -21.72 -3.31
C GLY A 174 -1.94 -20.76 -4.41
N SER A 175 -2.31 -19.48 -4.28
CA SER A 175 -1.96 -18.40 -5.20
C SER A 175 -0.79 -17.58 -4.66
N GLY A 176 0.12 -17.15 -5.54
CA GLY A 176 1.24 -16.30 -5.16
C GLY A 176 0.79 -14.95 -4.63
N VAL A 177 -0.21 -14.32 -5.26
CA VAL A 177 -0.80 -13.05 -4.77
C VAL A 177 -1.20 -13.16 -3.29
N SER A 178 -1.93 -14.23 -2.92
CA SER A 178 -2.35 -14.42 -1.53
C SER A 178 -1.19 -14.63 -0.55
N LEU A 179 -0.15 -15.34 -0.98
CA LEU A 179 1.05 -15.60 -0.19
C LEU A 179 1.84 -14.31 0.06
N PHE A 180 2.00 -13.47 -0.97
CA PHE A 180 2.74 -12.20 -0.87
C PHE A 180 2.02 -11.18 0.02
N ILE A 181 0.70 -11.08 -0.09
CA ILE A 181 -0.12 -10.25 0.82
C ILE A 181 0.05 -10.74 2.26
N ALA A 182 -0.15 -12.03 2.50
CA ALA A 182 -0.05 -12.59 3.85
C ALA A 182 1.33 -12.36 4.47
N ALA A 183 2.40 -12.55 3.68
CA ALA A 183 3.77 -12.32 4.10
C ALA A 183 4.04 -10.85 4.46
N ASN A 184 3.59 -9.91 3.62
CA ASN A 184 3.78 -8.48 3.88
C ASN A 184 3.00 -8.03 5.10
N VAL A 185 1.70 -8.37 5.19
CA VAL A 185 0.85 -8.02 6.34
C VAL A 185 1.42 -8.60 7.64
N ALA A 186 1.80 -9.87 7.65
CA ALA A 186 2.42 -10.49 8.82
C ALA A 186 3.75 -9.80 9.19
N GLY A 187 4.59 -9.50 8.20
CA GLY A 187 5.85 -8.77 8.38
C GLY A 187 5.63 -7.37 8.96
N GLN A 188 4.65 -6.63 8.48
CA GLN A 188 4.29 -5.30 8.99
C GLN A 188 3.78 -5.36 10.43
N ILE A 189 2.90 -6.32 10.76
CA ILE A 189 2.41 -6.50 12.15
C ILE A 189 3.58 -6.79 13.09
N LEU A 190 4.49 -7.69 12.70
CA LEU A 190 5.67 -8.02 13.49
C LEU A 190 6.61 -6.81 13.62
N TRP A 191 6.85 -6.07 12.53
CA TRP A 191 7.70 -4.89 12.55
C TRP A 191 7.12 -3.79 13.45
N LEU A 192 5.84 -3.43 13.29
CA LEU A 192 5.18 -2.42 14.12
C LEU A 192 5.09 -2.83 15.60
N SER A 193 5.12 -4.13 15.90
CA SER A 193 5.08 -4.64 17.28
C SER A 193 6.48 -4.73 17.91
N LEU A 194 7.49 -5.20 17.17
CA LEU A 194 8.79 -5.63 17.68
C LEU A 194 9.97 -4.76 17.23
N ASN A 195 9.74 -3.66 16.49
CA ASN A 195 10.82 -2.80 16.01
C ASN A 195 11.64 -2.22 17.18
N PRO A 196 12.94 -2.56 17.28
CA PRO A 196 13.79 -2.13 18.39
C PRO A 196 14.38 -0.73 18.19
N ASN A 197 14.20 -0.11 17.01
CA ASN A 197 14.73 1.22 16.73
C ASN A 197 14.08 2.23 17.67
N THR A 198 14.86 3.21 18.12
CA THR A 198 14.36 4.27 18.99
C THR A 198 13.64 5.34 18.18
N SER A 199 12.49 5.79 18.69
CA SER A 199 11.74 6.90 18.11
C SER A 199 12.47 8.22 18.41
N PRO A 200 12.64 9.14 17.44
CA PRO A 200 13.25 10.44 17.68
C PRO A 200 12.46 11.35 18.65
N TYR A 201 11.16 11.09 18.83
CA TYR A 201 10.27 11.95 19.63
C TYR A 201 10.22 11.53 21.09
N ASP A 202 10.21 10.22 21.34
CA ASP A 202 9.98 9.66 22.68
C ASP A 202 11.18 8.88 23.21
N TYR A 203 12.18 8.61 22.36
CA TYR A 203 13.36 7.76 22.61
C TYR A 203 13.04 6.35 23.14
N LEU A 204 11.77 5.99 23.18
CA LEU A 204 11.27 4.63 23.34
C LEU A 204 11.42 3.87 22.02
N GLY A 205 11.48 2.54 22.10
CA GLY A 205 11.35 1.68 20.92
C GLY A 205 10.14 2.08 20.08
N VAL A 206 10.28 2.06 18.76
CA VAL A 206 9.19 2.32 17.81
C VAL A 206 8.14 1.21 17.94
N GLY A 207 8.57 -0.03 18.17
CA GLY A 207 7.69 -1.17 18.37
C GLY A 207 6.86 -1.06 19.65
N ALA A 208 5.56 -1.32 19.56
CA ALA A 208 4.64 -1.22 20.70
C ALA A 208 5.04 -2.13 21.88
N LEU A 209 5.40 -3.40 21.60
CA LEU A 209 5.81 -4.36 22.62
C LEU A 209 7.19 -4.03 23.18
N VAL A 210 8.12 -3.56 22.34
CA VAL A 210 9.45 -3.14 22.79
C VAL A 210 9.34 -1.93 23.70
N ALA A 211 8.54 -0.94 23.34
CA ALA A 211 8.27 0.24 24.17
C ALA A 211 7.66 -0.15 25.52
N LEU A 212 6.72 -1.10 25.54
CA LEU A 212 6.14 -1.61 26.78
C LEU A 212 7.21 -2.28 27.66
N VAL A 213 8.02 -3.18 27.10
CA VAL A 213 9.09 -3.86 27.85
C VAL A 213 10.10 -2.84 28.37
N GLN A 214 10.45 -1.84 27.57
CA GLN A 214 11.38 -0.78 27.94
C GLN A 214 10.84 0.08 29.08
N VAL A 215 9.56 0.47 29.06
CA VAL A 215 8.94 1.24 30.15
C VAL A 215 8.75 0.40 31.41
N LEU A 216 8.46 -0.89 31.29
CA LEU A 216 8.37 -1.78 32.45
C LEU A 216 9.74 -2.04 33.11
N THR A 217 10.80 -2.15 32.29
CA THR A 217 12.17 -2.42 32.77
C THR A 217 12.84 -1.16 33.29
N PHE A 218 12.65 -0.04 32.59
CA PHE A 218 13.19 1.27 32.94
C PHE A 218 12.06 2.32 32.97
N PRO A 219 11.31 2.40 34.07
CA PRO A 219 10.21 3.36 34.21
C PRO A 219 10.66 4.82 34.03
N TYR A 220 11.94 5.11 34.28
CA TYR A 220 12.55 6.44 34.18
C TYR A 220 13.11 6.78 32.79
N TRP A 221 13.06 5.86 31.82
CA TRP A 221 13.62 6.08 30.48
C TRP A 221 13.09 7.33 29.78
N PRO A 222 11.77 7.65 29.85
CA PRO A 222 11.25 8.89 29.28
C PRO A 222 11.93 10.14 29.88
N ALA A 223 12.25 10.16 31.18
CA ALA A 223 12.90 11.30 31.83
C ALA A 223 14.34 11.51 31.37
N ALA A 224 15.11 10.43 31.20
CA ALA A 224 16.44 10.49 30.63
C ALA A 224 16.43 11.03 29.18
N SER A 225 15.37 10.73 28.43
CA SER A 225 15.24 11.18 27.04
C SER A 225 14.95 12.67 26.87
N MET A 226 14.15 13.28 27.75
CA MET A 226 13.91 14.74 27.73
C MET A 226 15.18 15.51 28.06
N PHE A 227 15.97 15.01 29.02
CA PHE A 227 17.29 15.57 29.31
C PHE A 227 18.20 15.53 28.09
N LEU A 228 18.21 14.42 27.36
CA LEU A 228 18.96 14.30 26.10
C LEU A 228 18.40 15.22 25.00
N GLN A 229 17.08 15.36 24.86
CA GLN A 229 16.47 16.27 23.87
C GLN A 229 16.94 17.72 24.05
N VAL A 230 16.92 18.22 25.28
CA VAL A 230 17.38 19.58 25.58
C VAL A 230 18.88 19.74 25.29
N LEU A 231 19.70 18.73 25.60
CA LEU A 231 21.12 18.74 25.25
C LEU A 231 21.37 18.74 23.74
N TYR A 232 20.52 18.03 22.97
CA TYR A 232 20.66 17.94 21.51
C TYR A 232 20.03 19.11 20.75
N SER A 233 19.15 19.91 21.38
CA SER A 233 18.65 21.15 20.78
C SER A 233 19.68 22.29 20.75
N TYR A 234 20.75 22.20 21.55
CA TYR A 234 21.88 23.14 21.50
C TYR A 234 23.01 22.62 20.58
N PRO A 235 23.65 23.51 19.80
CA PRO A 235 24.80 23.15 18.97
C PRO A 235 25.95 22.61 19.85
N PRO A 236 26.82 21.71 19.32
CA PRO A 236 27.75 20.90 20.11
C PRO A 236 28.74 21.71 20.97
N ASP A 237 29.06 22.92 20.56
CA ASP A 237 29.89 23.91 21.26
C ASP A 237 29.20 24.53 22.49
N GLN A 238 27.86 24.57 22.52
CA GLN A 238 27.07 25.19 23.59
C GLN A 238 26.40 24.20 24.54
N ARG A 239 26.62 22.89 24.38
CA ARG A 239 25.99 21.85 25.22
C ARG A 239 26.42 21.86 26.69
N LEU A 240 27.58 22.46 26.99
CA LEU A 240 28.09 22.64 28.35
C LEU A 240 27.85 24.06 28.90
N SER A 241 27.10 24.89 28.17
CA SER A 241 26.71 26.22 28.66
C SER A 241 25.79 26.09 29.88
N VAL A 242 25.89 27.07 30.80
CA VAL A 242 25.07 27.11 32.02
C VAL A 242 23.58 27.17 31.67
N GLU A 243 23.20 27.83 30.57
CA GLU A 243 21.81 27.91 30.07
C GLU A 243 21.26 26.56 29.59
N CYS A 244 22.06 25.76 28.89
CA CYS A 244 21.68 24.42 28.46
C CYS A 244 21.56 23.46 29.67
N LEU A 245 22.51 23.51 30.60
CA LEU A 245 22.48 22.66 31.80
C LEU A 245 21.33 23.03 32.75
N THR A 246 21.00 24.31 32.89
CA THR A 246 19.87 24.77 33.72
C THR A 246 18.52 24.42 33.09
N SER A 247 18.35 24.60 31.78
CA SER A 247 17.12 24.16 31.08
C SER A 247 16.95 22.64 31.09
N ALA A 248 18.02 21.87 30.91
CA ALA A 248 17.99 20.41 30.94
C ALA A 248 17.68 19.87 32.35
N THR A 249 18.25 20.47 33.40
CA THR A 249 17.95 20.11 34.80
C THR A 249 16.54 20.52 35.21
N GLN A 250 16.01 21.63 34.68
CA GLN A 250 14.63 22.05 34.90
C GLN A 250 13.63 21.10 34.22
N ALA A 251 13.89 20.68 32.98
CA ALA A 251 13.07 19.66 32.30
C ALA A 251 13.10 18.30 33.03
N ALA A 252 14.29 17.87 33.48
CA ALA A 252 14.44 16.64 34.24
C ALA A 252 13.70 16.68 35.59
N SER A 253 13.74 17.81 36.30
CA SER A 253 13.06 17.98 37.60
C SER A 253 11.54 18.05 37.48
N TYR A 254 11.00 18.74 36.47
CA TYR A 254 9.55 18.71 36.19
C TYR A 254 9.06 17.29 35.88
N MET A 255 9.80 16.51 35.10
CA MET A 255 9.44 15.13 34.77
C MET A 255 9.56 14.19 35.99
N LEU A 256 10.62 14.31 36.79
CA LEU A 256 10.79 13.57 38.04
C LEU A 256 9.64 13.86 39.03
N TYR A 257 9.17 15.11 39.09
CA TYR A 257 8.00 15.48 39.88
C TYR A 257 6.72 14.80 39.37
N TYR A 258 6.42 14.86 38.06
CA TYR A 258 5.27 14.17 37.48
C TYR A 258 5.34 12.64 37.67
N MET A 259 6.53 12.04 37.64
CA MET A 259 6.72 10.60 37.84
C MET A 259 6.64 10.17 39.31
N ALA A 260 7.12 10.99 40.26
CA ALA A 260 7.04 10.70 41.69
C ALA A 260 5.59 10.74 42.22
N PHE A 261 4.75 11.61 41.65
CA PHE A 261 3.34 11.71 42.02
C PHE A 261 2.41 10.87 41.12
N TYR A 262 2.85 10.47 39.92
CA TYR A 262 2.07 9.62 39.00
C TYR A 262 2.91 8.50 38.36
N PRO A 263 3.23 7.41 39.10
CA PRO A 263 4.07 6.30 38.63
C PRO A 263 3.47 5.50 37.45
N TYR A 264 2.17 5.65 37.17
CA TYR A 264 1.47 4.96 36.07
C TYR A 264 1.48 5.73 34.74
N THR A 265 2.05 6.94 34.69
CA THR A 265 2.08 7.79 33.50
C THR A 265 2.82 7.16 32.33
N GLY A 266 3.92 6.43 32.59
CA GLY A 266 4.68 5.74 31.55
C GLY A 266 3.89 4.62 30.86
N VAL A 267 3.10 3.85 31.61
CA VAL A 267 2.24 2.80 31.04
C VAL A 267 1.15 3.44 30.18
N TYR A 268 0.47 4.47 30.71
CA TYR A 268 -0.54 5.21 29.92
C TYR A 268 0.03 5.74 28.60
N TYR A 269 1.25 6.27 28.60
CA TYR A 269 1.93 6.77 27.40
C TYR A 269 2.17 5.71 26.33
N VAL A 270 2.48 4.47 26.73
CA VAL A 270 2.69 3.35 25.81
C VAL A 270 1.37 2.84 25.20
N PHE A 271 0.27 2.96 25.94
CA PHE A 271 -1.07 2.63 25.43
C PHE A 271 -1.60 3.70 24.45
N PHE A 272 -1.32 4.98 24.71
CA PHE A 272 -1.73 6.11 23.90
C PHE A 272 -0.53 6.95 23.46
N ARG A 273 0.17 6.48 22.42
CA ARG A 273 1.30 7.22 21.84
C ARG A 273 0.82 8.34 20.93
N SER A 274 1.51 9.48 21.03
CA SER A 274 1.33 10.61 20.12
C SER A 274 2.06 10.36 18.78
N HIS A 275 1.81 11.21 17.78
CA HIS A 275 2.50 11.18 16.47
C HIS A 275 2.32 9.89 15.63
N ASN A 276 1.18 9.21 15.75
CA ASN A 276 0.84 8.02 14.95
C ASN A 276 1.86 6.87 15.07
N GLN A 277 2.53 6.76 16.23
CA GLN A 277 3.46 5.67 16.51
C GLN A 277 2.72 4.41 16.97
N PRO A 278 3.28 3.21 16.73
CA PRO A 278 2.67 1.97 17.19
C PRO A 278 2.45 1.95 18.70
N SER A 279 1.19 1.80 19.11
CA SER A 279 0.77 1.77 20.51
C SER A 279 0.27 0.40 20.91
N MET A 280 0.24 0.12 22.22
CA MET A 280 -0.31 -1.13 22.74
C MET A 280 -1.81 -1.27 22.46
N MET A 281 -2.55 -0.16 22.36
CA MET A 281 -3.94 -0.17 21.95
C MET A 281 -4.10 -0.70 20.50
N GLY A 282 -3.15 -0.37 19.61
CA GLY A 282 -3.12 -0.91 18.25
C GLY A 282 -2.89 -2.42 18.22
N VAL A 283 -1.99 -2.94 19.06
CA VAL A 283 -1.73 -4.39 19.18
C VAL A 283 -2.97 -5.13 19.67
N ILE A 284 -3.59 -4.66 20.75
CA ILE A 284 -4.83 -5.24 21.29
C ILE A 284 -5.95 -5.19 20.25
N GLY A 285 -6.11 -4.04 19.58
CA GLY A 285 -7.09 -3.88 18.50
C GLY A 285 -6.87 -4.88 17.36
N THR A 286 -5.60 -5.12 16.99
CA THR A 286 -5.24 -6.10 15.95
C THR A 286 -5.61 -7.53 16.37
N ILE A 287 -5.36 -7.91 17.63
CA ILE A 287 -5.74 -9.23 18.17
C ILE A 287 -7.26 -9.40 18.17
N ILE A 288 -8.00 -8.40 18.62
CA ILE A 288 -9.47 -8.42 18.65
C ILE A 288 -10.02 -8.59 17.23
N VAL A 289 -9.56 -7.77 16.28
CA VAL A 289 -10.00 -7.85 14.88
C VAL A 289 -9.63 -9.21 14.28
N PHE A 290 -8.43 -9.73 14.54
CA PHE A 290 -8.01 -11.05 14.07
C PHE A 290 -8.96 -12.16 14.57
N LEU A 291 -9.29 -12.18 15.86
CA LEU A 291 -10.20 -13.18 16.43
C LEU A 291 -11.62 -13.08 15.85
N VAL A 292 -12.13 -11.85 15.67
CA VAL A 292 -13.45 -11.62 15.06
C VAL A 292 -13.46 -12.10 13.62
N VAL A 293 -12.44 -11.78 12.83
CA VAL A 293 -12.35 -12.20 11.42
C VAL A 293 -12.24 -13.72 11.31
N VAL A 294 -11.38 -14.37 12.11
CA VAL A 294 -11.27 -15.83 12.14
C VAL A 294 -12.60 -16.48 12.51
N TYR A 295 -13.31 -15.93 13.49
CA TYR A 295 -14.64 -16.40 13.86
C TYR A 295 -15.60 -16.31 12.67
N VAL A 296 -15.73 -15.14 12.04
CA VAL A 296 -16.65 -14.91 10.90
C VAL A 296 -16.29 -15.78 9.69
N GLU A 297 -15.00 -15.94 9.37
CA GLU A 297 -14.54 -16.77 8.26
C GLU A 297 -14.79 -18.27 8.51
N SER A 298 -14.80 -18.70 9.78
CA SER A 298 -15.11 -20.08 10.15
C SER A 298 -16.60 -20.43 10.07
N VAL A 299 -17.49 -19.43 10.03
CA VAL A 299 -18.94 -19.63 9.95
C VAL A 299 -19.32 -20.23 8.60
N ARG A 300 -20.02 -21.36 8.66
CA ARG A 300 -20.54 -22.07 7.49
C ARG A 300 -21.98 -22.51 7.72
N VAL A 301 -22.78 -22.40 6.67
CA VAL A 301 -24.17 -22.88 6.63
C VAL A 301 -24.17 -24.25 5.97
N GLU A 302 -24.53 -25.29 6.72
CA GLU A 302 -24.59 -26.66 6.21
C GLU A 302 -25.99 -26.96 5.66
N ILE A 303 -26.10 -27.15 4.35
CA ILE A 303 -27.35 -27.55 3.70
C ILE A 303 -27.40 -29.09 3.66
N PRO A 304 -28.45 -29.74 4.21
CA PRO A 304 -28.59 -31.18 4.12
C PRO A 304 -28.91 -31.63 2.69
N LEU A 305 -28.17 -32.60 2.17
CA LEU A 305 -28.37 -33.18 0.84
C LEU A 305 -28.76 -34.66 0.94
N GLN A 306 -29.65 -35.07 0.05
CA GLN A 306 -30.00 -36.48 -0.15
C GLN A 306 -29.67 -36.88 -1.59
N TYR A 307 -28.97 -38.00 -1.75
CA TYR A 307 -28.55 -38.44 -3.08
C TYR A 307 -29.66 -39.26 -3.74
N ALA A 308 -30.24 -38.73 -4.82
CA ALA A 308 -31.37 -39.37 -5.51
C ALA A 308 -31.06 -40.79 -6.01
N ARG A 309 -29.79 -41.06 -6.38
CA ARG A 309 -29.35 -42.34 -6.94
C ARG A 309 -28.92 -43.37 -5.87
N PHE A 310 -28.67 -42.95 -4.63
CA PHE A 310 -28.20 -43.81 -3.55
C PHE A 310 -29.10 -43.67 -2.31
N ARG A 311 -30.06 -44.59 -2.18
CA ARG A 311 -31.02 -44.61 -1.08
C ARG A 311 -30.29 -44.71 0.27
N GLY A 312 -30.57 -43.79 1.18
CA GLY A 312 -29.99 -43.76 2.52
C GLY A 312 -28.68 -42.96 2.66
N PHE A 313 -28.05 -42.56 1.54
CA PHE A 313 -26.87 -41.70 1.60
C PHE A 313 -27.31 -40.24 1.84
N ARG A 314 -26.92 -39.69 3.00
CA ARG A 314 -27.16 -38.29 3.38
C ARG A 314 -25.83 -37.57 3.47
N GLY A 315 -25.70 -36.47 2.74
CA GLY A 315 -24.54 -35.58 2.79
C GLY A 315 -24.92 -34.24 3.44
N ARG A 316 -23.91 -33.47 3.81
CA ARG A 316 -24.08 -32.04 4.14
C ARG A 316 -23.16 -31.25 3.24
N TYR A 317 -23.69 -30.20 2.62
CA TYR A 317 -22.90 -29.29 1.81
C TYR A 317 -22.68 -27.99 2.58
N PRO A 318 -21.44 -27.73 3.07
CA PRO A 318 -21.15 -26.50 3.76
C PRO A 318 -20.95 -25.36 2.76
N ILE A 319 -21.78 -24.32 2.86
CA ILE A 319 -21.56 -23.04 2.18
C ILE A 319 -20.90 -22.09 3.19
N LYS A 320 -19.74 -21.54 2.85
CA LYS A 320 -19.08 -20.52 3.68
C LYS A 320 -19.98 -19.29 3.78
N PHE A 321 -20.10 -18.70 4.97
CA PHE A 321 -20.87 -17.46 5.14
C PHE A 321 -20.30 -16.33 4.28
N LEU A 322 -18.97 -16.19 4.24
CA LEU A 322 -18.26 -15.37 3.26
C LEU A 322 -18.11 -16.14 1.95
N TYR A 323 -19.20 -16.21 1.16
CA TYR A 323 -19.28 -17.01 -0.06
C TYR A 323 -18.17 -16.68 -1.06
N THR A 324 -17.98 -15.39 -1.36
CA THR A 324 -16.94 -14.91 -2.30
C THR A 324 -15.55 -14.79 -1.67
N SER A 325 -15.36 -15.27 -0.43
CA SER A 325 -14.10 -15.13 0.31
C SER A 325 -13.63 -13.66 0.38
N ASN A 326 -12.30 -13.44 0.40
CA ASN A 326 -11.66 -12.14 0.55
C ASN A 326 -11.30 -11.47 -0.79
N ILE A 327 -11.60 -12.10 -1.94
CA ILE A 327 -11.20 -11.59 -3.26
C ILE A 327 -11.85 -10.24 -3.59
N PRO A 328 -13.17 -10.02 -3.41
CA PRO A 328 -13.78 -8.74 -3.75
C PRO A 328 -13.24 -7.58 -2.90
N VAL A 329 -12.82 -7.84 -1.65
CA VAL A 329 -12.15 -6.84 -0.81
C VAL A 329 -10.81 -6.42 -1.43
N ILE A 330 -10.01 -7.39 -1.86
CA ILE A 330 -8.70 -7.14 -2.49
C ILE A 330 -8.88 -6.34 -3.77
N LEU A 331 -9.85 -6.71 -4.61
CA LEU A 331 -10.15 -6.00 -5.85
C LEU A 331 -10.63 -4.56 -5.60
N ALA A 332 -11.53 -4.35 -4.64
CA ALA A 332 -12.00 -3.02 -4.27
C ALA A 332 -10.85 -2.10 -3.84
N GLN A 333 -9.95 -2.62 -3.00
CA GLN A 333 -8.79 -1.88 -2.50
C GLN A 333 -7.78 -1.59 -3.61
N ALA A 334 -7.56 -2.52 -4.55
CA ALA A 334 -6.70 -2.27 -5.71
C ALA A 334 -7.24 -1.15 -6.60
N VAL A 335 -8.56 -1.09 -6.83
CA VAL A 335 -9.17 0.02 -7.59
C VAL A 335 -8.99 1.34 -6.87
N ILE A 336 -9.32 1.40 -5.58
CA ILE A 336 -9.14 2.61 -4.77
C ILE A 336 -7.66 3.03 -4.80
N ALA A 337 -6.74 2.07 -4.79
CA ALA A 337 -5.32 2.37 -4.87
C ALA A 337 -4.91 3.06 -6.16
N ASN A 338 -5.36 2.53 -7.30
CA ASN A 338 -5.07 3.12 -8.60
C ASN A 338 -5.72 4.51 -8.74
N ILE A 339 -6.94 4.70 -8.24
CA ILE A 339 -7.60 6.01 -8.23
C ILE A 339 -6.81 7.02 -7.41
N LEU A 340 -6.39 6.64 -6.19
CA LEU A 340 -5.63 7.52 -5.30
C LEU A 340 -4.24 7.82 -5.86
N LEU A 341 -3.56 6.84 -6.44
CA LEU A 341 -2.29 7.04 -7.13
C LEU A 341 -2.43 8.07 -8.24
N VAL A 342 -3.36 7.84 -9.18
CA VAL A 342 -3.57 8.75 -10.32
C VAL A 342 -3.95 10.14 -9.82
N SER A 343 -4.82 10.24 -8.81
CA SER A 343 -5.20 11.51 -8.19
C SER A 343 -4.01 12.28 -7.64
N GLN A 344 -3.12 11.61 -6.91
CA GLN A 344 -1.94 12.25 -6.32
C GLN A 344 -0.91 12.65 -7.38
N VAL A 345 -0.68 11.81 -8.40
CA VAL A 345 0.25 12.10 -9.49
C VAL A 345 -0.24 13.29 -10.31
N LEU A 346 -1.53 13.36 -10.61
CA LEU A 346 -2.13 14.50 -11.30
C LEU A 346 -2.01 15.76 -10.45
N TRP A 347 -2.27 15.68 -9.15
CA TRP A 347 -2.16 16.83 -8.26
C TRP A 347 -0.70 17.32 -8.12
N SER A 348 0.28 16.42 -7.99
CA SER A 348 1.68 16.80 -7.80
C SER A 348 2.38 17.33 -9.05
N ASN A 349 1.98 16.89 -10.25
CA ASN A 349 2.63 17.29 -11.50
C ASN A 349 1.82 18.30 -12.33
N VAL A 350 0.50 18.30 -12.19
CA VAL A 350 -0.42 19.13 -13.00
C VAL A 350 -1.17 20.16 -12.14
N GLY A 351 -1.15 20.03 -10.80
CA GLY A 351 -1.84 20.93 -9.89
C GLY A 351 -1.18 22.30 -9.70
N TYR A 352 0.13 22.41 -9.91
CA TYR A 352 0.87 23.68 -9.76
C TYR A 352 1.73 23.96 -11.00
N VAL A 353 1.20 24.76 -11.93
CA VAL A 353 1.99 25.38 -12.99
C VAL A 353 2.36 26.78 -12.50
N PRO A 354 3.62 27.05 -12.11
CA PRO A 354 4.03 28.41 -11.79
C PRO A 354 3.88 29.28 -13.04
N PHE A 355 3.43 30.53 -12.88
CA PHE A 355 3.26 31.46 -14.01
C PHE A 355 4.56 31.60 -14.84
N SER A 356 5.72 31.33 -14.22
CA SER A 356 7.03 31.24 -14.89
C SER A 356 7.08 30.27 -16.07
N GLN A 357 6.32 29.18 -16.08
CA GLN A 357 6.28 28.22 -17.21
C GLN A 357 5.38 28.69 -18.36
N LEU A 358 4.51 29.68 -18.12
CA LEU A 358 3.63 30.28 -19.12
C LEU A 358 4.26 31.53 -19.77
N ILE A 359 5.18 32.21 -19.08
CA ILE A 359 5.90 33.39 -19.58
C ILE A 359 6.55 33.14 -20.97
N PRO A 360 7.26 32.03 -21.22
CA PRO A 360 7.84 31.75 -22.54
C PRO A 360 6.78 31.52 -23.63
N LEU A 361 5.64 30.94 -23.26
CA LEU A 361 4.53 30.66 -24.16
C LEU A 361 3.76 31.94 -24.52
N LEU A 362 3.59 32.84 -23.56
CA LEU A 362 3.01 34.17 -23.77
C LEU A 362 3.91 35.04 -24.64
N GLY A 363 5.22 35.00 -24.44
CA GLY A 363 6.20 35.67 -25.32
C GLY A 363 6.25 35.10 -26.74
N ALA A 364 5.90 33.83 -26.93
CA ALA A 364 5.79 33.21 -28.25
C ALA A 364 4.49 33.59 -29.00
N ILE A 365 3.41 33.87 -28.27
CA ILE A 365 2.11 34.26 -28.85
C ILE A 365 2.03 35.79 -29.07
N TRP A 366 2.65 36.57 -28.19
CA TRP A 366 2.66 38.04 -28.23
C TRP A 366 4.10 38.56 -28.13
N PRO A 367 4.84 38.63 -29.26
CA PRO A 367 6.25 39.02 -29.27
C PRO A 367 6.50 40.47 -28.84
N ASP A 368 5.47 41.33 -28.84
CA ASP A 368 5.57 42.74 -28.45
C ASP A 368 5.56 42.98 -26.93
N ILE A 369 5.40 41.93 -26.12
CA ILE A 369 5.38 42.01 -24.66
C ILE A 369 6.78 41.76 -24.10
N ASP A 370 7.33 42.73 -23.36
CA ASP A 370 8.56 42.55 -22.58
C ASP A 370 8.35 41.54 -21.45
N VAL A 371 8.64 40.27 -21.73
CA VAL A 371 8.49 39.13 -20.81
C VAL A 371 9.31 39.26 -19.52
N THR A 372 10.32 40.13 -19.50
CA THR A 372 11.12 40.50 -18.31
C THR A 372 10.30 41.27 -17.27
N GLN A 373 9.30 42.06 -17.70
CA GLN A 373 8.38 42.78 -16.81
C GLN A 373 7.35 41.85 -16.13
N LEU A 374 7.20 40.63 -16.63
CA LEU A 374 6.30 39.61 -16.08
C LEU A 374 6.99 38.69 -15.05
N GLN A 375 8.32 38.77 -14.89
CA GLN A 375 9.07 38.02 -13.87
C GLN A 375 8.59 38.25 -12.42
N PRO A 376 8.14 39.44 -12.00
CA PRO A 376 7.55 39.63 -10.67
C PRO A 376 6.25 38.83 -10.47
N LEU A 377 5.48 38.63 -11.55
CA LEU A 377 4.25 37.84 -11.56
C LEU A 377 4.53 36.33 -11.65
N ALA A 378 5.78 35.90 -11.82
CA ALA A 378 6.18 34.48 -11.81
C ALA A 378 5.85 33.77 -10.47
N SER A 379 5.73 34.55 -9.40
CA SER A 379 5.34 34.10 -8.06
C SER A 379 3.83 33.91 -7.90
N LEU A 380 3.01 34.50 -8.78
CA LEU A 380 1.56 34.31 -8.83
C LEU A 380 1.25 33.03 -9.60
N GLY A 381 1.43 31.88 -8.94
CA GLY A 381 0.98 30.59 -9.46
C GLY A 381 -0.55 30.49 -9.45
N TRP A 382 -1.13 30.05 -10.56
CA TRP A 382 -2.56 29.74 -10.64
C TRP A 382 -2.79 28.30 -10.14
N ASN A 383 -3.25 28.13 -8.89
CA ASN A 383 -3.70 26.84 -8.35
C ASN A 383 -5.16 26.54 -8.79
N TYR A 384 -5.42 26.47 -10.11
CA TYR A 384 -6.77 26.51 -10.69
C TYR A 384 -7.13 25.35 -11.61
N ASN A 385 -6.46 24.20 -11.56
CA ASN A 385 -7.10 23.02 -12.12
C ASN A 385 -8.24 22.62 -11.17
N SER A 386 -9.38 23.32 -11.26
CA SER A 386 -10.60 23.03 -10.50
C SER A 386 -10.97 21.56 -10.62
N LEU A 387 -10.78 20.97 -11.81
CA LEU A 387 -10.94 19.54 -12.06
C LEU A 387 -9.95 18.67 -11.26
N VAL A 388 -8.67 19.04 -11.19
CA VAL A 388 -7.66 18.31 -10.40
C VAL A 388 -7.94 18.46 -8.90
N ASN A 389 -8.36 19.65 -8.46
CA ASN A 389 -8.75 19.94 -7.08
C ASN A 389 -10.06 19.25 -6.68
N ILE A 390 -10.96 18.94 -7.63
CA ILE A 390 -12.12 18.08 -7.43
C ILE A 390 -11.68 16.62 -7.27
N ILE A 391 -10.72 16.17 -8.07
CA ILE A 391 -10.20 14.79 -8.01
C ILE A 391 -9.49 14.54 -6.67
N GLY A 392 -8.60 15.43 -6.24
CA GLY A 392 -7.96 15.34 -4.92
C GLY A 392 -7.04 16.51 -4.61
N GLN A 393 -7.03 16.91 -3.34
CA GLN A 393 -6.09 17.88 -2.79
C GLN A 393 -5.28 17.22 -1.70
N PHE A 394 -3.96 17.38 -1.73
CA PHE A 394 -3.05 16.70 -0.80
C PHE A 394 -2.18 17.71 -0.06
N ILE A 395 -1.84 17.41 1.19
CA ILE A 395 -0.94 18.24 2.00
C ILE A 395 0.13 17.33 2.63
N PRO A 396 1.40 17.76 2.70
CA PRO A 396 2.44 17.03 3.43
C PRO A 396 2.13 17.02 4.94
N SER A 397 2.14 15.84 5.55
CA SER A 397 1.58 15.63 6.90
C SER A 397 2.58 15.86 8.05
N THR A 398 3.88 15.96 7.77
CA THR A 398 4.96 16.06 8.78
C THR A 398 6.23 16.72 8.22
N PRO A 399 7.18 17.17 9.07
CA PRO A 399 8.42 17.85 8.66
C PRO A 399 9.29 17.03 7.68
N ASN A 400 9.16 15.71 7.67
CA ASN A 400 9.91 14.82 6.78
C ASN A 400 9.31 14.70 5.36
N MET A 401 8.41 15.62 4.94
CA MET A 401 7.91 15.89 3.57
C MET A 401 7.50 14.68 2.70
N SER A 402 7.37 13.48 3.26
CA SER A 402 7.31 12.24 2.49
C SER A 402 5.93 11.60 2.46
N GLN A 403 4.96 12.07 3.24
CA GLN A 403 3.60 11.53 3.24
C GLN A 403 2.58 12.60 2.87
N LEU A 404 1.89 12.36 1.75
CA LEU A 404 0.80 13.19 1.26
C LEU A 404 -0.52 12.64 1.79
N THR A 405 -1.19 13.40 2.66
CA THR A 405 -2.56 13.05 3.08
C THR A 405 -3.57 13.81 2.25
N PRO A 406 -4.66 13.16 1.80
CA PRO A 406 -5.74 13.86 1.16
C PRO A 406 -6.46 14.74 2.18
N VAL A 407 -6.70 15.99 1.82
CA VAL A 407 -7.41 17.00 2.63
C VAL A 407 -8.71 17.45 1.94
N GLY A 408 -8.84 17.25 0.62
CA GLY A 408 -10.04 17.60 -0.13
C GLY A 408 -10.22 16.79 -1.41
N GLY A 409 -11.36 17.00 -2.08
CA GLY A 409 -11.74 16.31 -3.32
C GLY A 409 -12.30 14.90 -3.12
N ILE A 410 -12.48 14.16 -4.21
CA ILE A 410 -12.99 12.78 -4.23
C ILE A 410 -12.02 11.86 -3.47
N ALA A 411 -10.71 12.06 -3.63
CA ALA A 411 -9.67 11.31 -2.93
C ALA A 411 -9.82 11.33 -1.40
N TYR A 412 -10.32 12.43 -0.82
CA TYR A 412 -10.55 12.56 0.62
C TYR A 412 -11.59 11.58 1.17
N TYR A 413 -12.63 11.30 0.39
CA TYR A 413 -13.71 10.39 0.73
C TYR A 413 -13.40 8.93 0.38
N PHE A 414 -12.47 8.69 -0.54
CA PHE A 414 -12.00 7.35 -0.91
C PHE A 414 -10.88 6.85 0.03
N SER A 415 -10.16 7.75 0.69
CA SER A 415 -9.12 7.38 1.65
C SER A 415 -9.71 7.00 3.01
N THR A 416 -9.12 6.00 3.68
CA THR A 416 -9.56 5.55 4.99
C THR A 416 -9.34 6.65 6.06
N PRO A 417 -10.30 6.90 6.97
CA PRO A 417 -10.08 7.77 8.12
C PRO A 417 -9.20 7.07 9.16
N TYR A 418 -8.06 7.66 9.53
CA TYR A 418 -7.10 7.03 10.43
C TYR A 418 -7.36 7.36 11.90
N GLY A 419 -7.50 6.33 12.72
CA GLY A 419 -7.65 6.48 14.16
C GLY A 419 -9.05 6.95 14.57
N LEU A 420 -9.45 6.55 15.78
CA LEU A 420 -10.76 6.91 16.33
C LEU A 420 -10.93 8.43 16.43
N ASP A 421 -9.85 9.15 16.73
CA ASP A 421 -9.87 10.62 16.87
C ASP A 421 -10.34 11.32 15.59
N ASN A 422 -9.91 10.86 14.42
CA ASN A 422 -10.33 11.48 13.15
C ASN A 422 -11.77 11.11 12.77
N VAL A 423 -12.24 9.93 13.17
CA VAL A 423 -13.64 9.53 13.00
C VAL A 423 -14.57 10.37 13.88
N PHE A 424 -14.14 10.69 15.11
CA PHE A 424 -14.90 11.55 16.00
C PHE A 424 -14.86 13.03 15.58
N LYS A 425 -13.75 13.50 15.01
CA LYS A 425 -13.63 14.87 14.48
C LYS A 425 -14.51 15.11 13.26
N ASP A 426 -14.56 14.16 12.32
CA ASP A 426 -15.41 14.26 11.13
C ASP A 426 -16.20 12.95 10.92
N PRO A 427 -17.35 12.79 11.60
CA PRO A 427 -18.20 11.62 11.45
C PRO A 427 -18.88 11.57 10.08
N GLY A 428 -19.02 12.71 9.39
CA GLY A 428 -19.64 12.78 8.07
C GLY A 428 -18.79 12.06 7.03
N ARG A 429 -17.48 12.35 7.01
CA ARG A 429 -16.50 11.66 6.17
C ARG A 429 -16.53 10.14 6.37
N ALA A 430 -16.51 9.70 7.63
CA ALA A 430 -16.47 8.26 7.95
C ALA A 430 -17.71 7.52 7.43
N ARG A 431 -18.89 8.13 7.52
CA ARG A 431 -20.13 7.56 6.96
C ARG A 431 -20.08 7.45 5.44
N ILE A 432 -19.65 8.50 4.76
CA ILE A 432 -19.54 8.51 3.29
C ILE A 432 -18.56 7.44 2.82
N TYR A 433 -17.38 7.35 3.44
CA TYR A 433 -16.39 6.31 3.15
C TYR A 433 -17.00 4.90 3.29
N LEU A 434 -17.72 4.64 4.39
CA LEU A 434 -18.36 3.34 4.65
C LEU A 434 -19.39 2.98 3.57
N ILE A 435 -20.23 3.95 3.15
CA ILE A 435 -21.23 3.75 2.08
C ILE A 435 -20.53 3.41 0.76
N ILE A 436 -19.53 4.20 0.36
CA ILE A 436 -18.79 3.98 -0.89
C ILE A 436 -18.14 2.60 -0.87
N PHE A 437 -17.39 2.29 0.19
CA PHE A 437 -16.67 1.03 0.30
C PHE A 437 -17.61 -0.18 0.30
N SER A 438 -18.71 -0.12 1.04
CA SER A 438 -19.68 -1.21 1.12
C SER A 438 -20.40 -1.42 -0.22
N THR A 439 -20.74 -0.34 -0.92
CA THR A 439 -21.39 -0.40 -2.24
C THR A 439 -20.44 -1.01 -3.27
N PHE A 440 -19.18 -0.57 -3.29
CA PHE A 440 -18.18 -1.08 -4.23
C PHE A 440 -17.85 -2.55 -3.96
N PHE A 441 -17.73 -2.92 -2.69
CA PHE A 441 -17.54 -4.31 -2.26
C PHE A 441 -18.72 -5.21 -2.68
N ALA A 442 -19.97 -4.76 -2.45
CA ALA A 442 -21.15 -5.52 -2.84
C ALA A 442 -21.26 -5.70 -4.37
N ALA A 443 -20.98 -4.64 -5.14
CA ALA A 443 -20.98 -4.69 -6.59
C ALA A 443 -19.93 -5.67 -7.14
N LEU A 444 -18.69 -5.60 -6.64
CA LEU A 444 -17.63 -6.53 -7.05
C LEU A 444 -17.89 -7.96 -6.58
N SER A 445 -18.48 -8.16 -5.40
CA SER A 445 -18.89 -9.48 -4.92
C SER A 445 -19.95 -10.08 -5.84
N TYR A 446 -20.93 -9.30 -6.28
CA TYR A 446 -21.93 -9.76 -7.25
C TYR A 446 -21.31 -10.16 -8.59
N ILE A 447 -20.46 -9.30 -9.17
CA ILE A 447 -19.78 -9.59 -10.44
C ILE A 447 -18.93 -10.85 -10.32
N TRP A 448 -18.29 -11.08 -9.16
CA TRP A 448 -17.46 -12.25 -8.92
C TRP A 448 -18.25 -13.57 -8.88
N ILE A 449 -19.56 -13.53 -8.61
CA ILE A 449 -20.39 -14.74 -8.61
C ILE A 449 -20.69 -15.19 -10.05
N ASP A 450 -20.73 -14.24 -10.99
CA ASP A 450 -21.06 -14.49 -12.39
C ASP A 450 -19.85 -14.88 -13.25
N VAL A 451 -18.62 -14.57 -12.80
CA VAL A 451 -17.34 -14.91 -13.46
C VAL A 451 -16.80 -16.23 -12.92
#